data_AF-A0A2G2G794-F1
#
_entry.id   AF-A0A2G2G794-F1
#
_cell.length_a   1.000
_cell.length_b   1.000
_cell.length_c   1.000
_cell.angle_alpha   90.00
_cell.angle_beta   90.00
_cell.angle_gamma   90.00
#
_symmetry.space_group_name_H-M   'P 1'
#
loop_
_entity.id
_entity.type
_entity.pdbx_description
1 polymer ?
#
loop_
_entity_poly.entity_id
_entity_poly.type
_entity_poly.pdbx_seq_one_letter_code
_entity_poly.pdbx_strand_id
1 'polypeptide(L)' 'MSIEDCINDICPWSGDPVSADSLTIYKGHVVGFCKQGCRDKFEKATALFEAKLG' A
#
# COMPACT_ATOMS: atom_id res chain seq x y z
N MET A 1 0.12 -12.92 -0.20
CA MET A 1 -0.26 -11.73 0.57
C MET A 1 -1.76 -11.80 0.73
N SER A 2 -2.22 -11.76 1.97
CA SER A 2 -3.64 -11.85 2.29
C SER A 2 -4.08 -10.55 2.95
N ILE A 3 -5.37 -10.21 2.85
CA ILE A 3 -5.89 -8.96 3.40
C ILE A 3 -5.81 -8.96 4.94
N GLU A 4 -5.86 -10.14 5.55
CA GLU A 4 -5.72 -10.38 6.98
C GLU A 4 -4.31 -10.06 7.51
N ASP A 5 -3.30 -10.06 6.63
CA ASP A 5 -1.92 -9.68 6.99
C ASP A 5 -1.70 -8.17 6.92
N CYS A 6 -2.68 -7.39 6.45
CA CYS A 6 -2.54 -5.95 6.29
C CYS A 6 -2.36 -5.27 7.65
N ILE A 7 -1.38 -4.37 7.72
CA ILE A 7 -1.18 -3.54 8.91
C ILE A 7 -2.24 -2.43 9.04
N ASN A 8 -3.12 -2.29 8.04
CA ASN A 8 -4.12 -1.25 7.94
C ASN A 8 -5.45 -1.77 7.39
N ASP A 9 -6.55 -1.30 7.99
CA ASP A 9 -7.91 -1.65 7.56
C ASP A 9 -8.50 -0.64 6.57
N ILE A 10 -7.92 0.56 6.50
CA ILE A 10 -8.36 1.66 5.62
C ILE A 10 -7.24 2.12 4.71
N CYS A 11 -7.61 2.51 3.49
CA CYS A 11 -6.72 3.05 2.48
C CYS A 11 -6.11 4.37 2.96
N PRO A 12 -4.76 4.48 3.05
CA PRO A 12 -4.10 5.69 3.51
C PRO A 12 -4.37 6.94 2.67
N TRP A 13 -4.81 6.76 1.42
CA TRP A 13 -5.08 7.86 0.49
C TRP A 13 -6.49 8.44 0.58
N SER A 14 -7.50 7.56 0.73
CA SER A 14 -8.91 7.97 0.63
C SER A 14 -9.72 7.76 1.91
N GLY A 15 -9.25 6.91 2.83
CA GLY A 15 -10.01 6.48 4.01
C GLY A 15 -11.04 5.38 3.75
N ASP A 16 -11.21 4.94 2.49
CA ASP A 16 -12.08 3.82 2.15
C ASP A 16 -11.49 2.48 2.64
N PRO A 17 -12.29 1.42 2.82
CA PRO A 17 -11.79 0.09 3.18
C PRO A 17 -10.75 -0.45 2.20
N VAL A 18 -9.80 -1.24 2.72
CA VAL A 18 -8.83 -1.96 1.88
C VAL A 18 -9.50 -3.06 1.05
N SER A 19 -8.94 -3.33 -0.13
CA SER A 19 -9.39 -4.38 -1.03
C SER A 19 -8.30 -5.44 -1.21
N ALA A 20 -8.69 -6.72 -1.18
CA ALA A 20 -7.78 -7.86 -1.29
C ALA A 20 -7.00 -7.92 -2.62
N ASP A 21 -7.50 -7.25 -3.67
CA ASP A 21 -6.86 -7.15 -4.99
C ASP A 21 -5.84 -6.00 -5.10
N SER A 22 -5.68 -5.23 -4.02
CA SER A 22 -4.99 -3.94 -4.00
C SER A 22 -4.00 -3.85 -2.84
N LEU A 23 -3.20 -4.91 -2.68
CA LEU A 23 -2.20 -5.06 -1.62
C LEU A 23 -0.77 -4.91 -2.17
N THR A 24 0.15 -4.46 -1.32
CA THR A 24 1.61 -4.46 -1.60
C THR A 24 2.42 -4.74 -0.34
N ILE A 25 3.72 -5.01 -0.50
CA ILE A 25 4.66 -5.14 0.61
C ILE A 25 5.55 -3.90 0.66
N TYR A 26 5.56 -3.22 1.81
CA TYR A 26 6.46 -2.10 2.07
C TYR A 26 7.19 -2.30 3.39
N LYS A 27 8.53 -2.26 3.34
CA LYS A 27 9.40 -2.48 4.52
C LYS A 27 9.08 -3.76 5.31
N GLY A 28 8.70 -4.84 4.59
CA GLY A 28 8.37 -6.13 5.18
C GLY A 28 6.92 -6.26 5.70
N HIS A 29 6.11 -5.22 5.58
CA HIS A 29 4.71 -5.21 6.01
C HIS A 29 3.76 -5.24 4.82
N VAL A 30 2.65 -5.96 4.94
CA VAL A 30 1.56 -5.91 3.94
C VAL A 30 0.75 -4.64 4.18
N VAL A 31 0.61 -3.82 3.14
CA VAL A 31 -0.15 -2.57 3.16
C VAL A 31 -1.28 -2.68 2.13
N GLY A 32 -2.51 -2.44 2.57
CA GLY A 32 -3.72 -2.51 1.75
C GLY A 32 -4.18 -1.15 1.23
N PHE A 33 -4.83 -1.16 0.07
CA PHE A 33 -5.42 0.02 -0.58
C PHE A 33 -6.84 -0.28 -1.07
N CYS A 34 -7.65 0.76 -1.28
CA CYS A 34 -9.02 0.59 -1.76
C CYS A 34 -9.12 0.19 -3.24
N LYS A 35 -8.04 0.41 -4.02
CA LYS A 35 -7.94 0.06 -5.44
C LYS A 35 -6.49 0.03 -5.90
N GLN A 36 -6.23 -0.70 -6.99
CA GLN A 36 -4.89 -0.86 -7.58
C GLN A 36 -4.23 0.48 -7.90
N GLY A 37 -4.99 1.47 -8.40
CA GLY A 37 -4.44 2.80 -8.65
C GLY A 37 -3.92 3.55 -7.42
N CYS A 38 -4.44 3.26 -6.21
CA CYS A 38 -3.93 3.80 -4.96
C CYS A 38 -2.65 3.08 -4.51
N ARG A 39 -2.61 1.75 -4.68
CA ARG A 39 -1.41 0.93 -4.46
C ARG A 39 -0.27 1.39 -5.37
N ASP A 40 -0.50 1.50 -6.68
CA ASP A 40 0.54 1.84 -7.65
C ASP A 40 1.11 3.25 -7.43
N LYS A 41 0.27 4.20 -6.99
CA LYS A 41 0.73 5.54 -6.59
C LYS A 41 1.65 5.47 -5.38
N PHE A 42 1.30 4.65 -4.39
CA PHE A 42 2.12 4.43 -3.20
C PHE A 42 3.46 3.77 -3.55
N GLU A 43 3.47 2.71 -4.36
CA GLU A 43 4.70 2.04 -4.82
C GLU A 43 5.63 3.01 -5.56
N LYS A 44 5.09 3.84 -6.46
CA LYS A 44 5.89 4.86 -7.16
C LYS A 44 6.44 5.92 -6.20
N ALA A 45 5.61 6.41 -5.29
CA ALA A 45 6.03 7.42 -4.31
C ALA A 45 7.15 6.88 -3.41
N THR A 46 6.97 5.69 -2.85
CA THR A 46 7.97 5.04 -2.00
C THR A 46 9.27 4.78 -2.77
N ALA A 47 9.23 4.26 -3.99
CA ALA A 47 10.44 4.08 -4.80
C ALA A 47 11.21 5.40 -5.04
N LEU A 48 10.50 6.50 -5.30
CA LEU A 48 11.11 7.82 -5.46
C LEU A 48 11.79 8.31 -4.17
N PHE A 49 11.14 8.13 -3.01
CA PHE A 49 11.70 8.54 -1.73
C PHE A 49 12.89 7.67 -1.30
N GLU A 50 12.79 6.35 -1.44
CA GLU A 50 13.90 5.44 -1.10
C GLU A 50 15.13 5.72 -1.98
N ALA A 51 14.95 6.00 -3.27
CA ALA A 51 16.04 6.41 -4.17
C ALA A 51 16.68 7.77 -3.83
N LYS A 52 16.04 8.57 -2.98
CA LYS A 52 16.55 9.88 -2.50
C LYS A 52 17.12 9.82 -1.09
N LEU A 53 16.71 8.83 -0.29
CA LEU A 53 17.10 8.69 1.11
C LEU A 53 18.20 7.62 1.31
N GLY A 54 18.42 6.74 0.33
CA GLY A 54 19.59 5.87 0.22
C GLY A 54 20.75 6.52 -0.52
#